data_AF-R6XDK5-F1
#
_entry.id   AF-R6XDK5-F1
#
_cell.length_a   1.000
_cell.length_b   1.000
_cell.length_c   1.000
_cell.angle_alpha   90.00
_cell.angle_beta   90.00
_cell.angle_gamma   90.00
#
_symmetry.space_group_name_H-M   'P 1'
#
loop_
_entity.id
_entity.type
_entity.pdbx_description
1 polymer ?
#
loop_
_entity_poly.entity_id
_entity_poly.type
_entity_poly.pdbx_seq_one_letter_code
_entity_poly.pdbx_strand_id
1 'polypeptide(L)'
;MFTVILFLFAGIAAGRLLRNRDCGWVSKLTTILIWSLLFLLGVEVGGNRTIISSLPSLGLDALLIAVLSLAGSCLFAWLLWRHLKSEKRRT
;
A
#
# COMPACT_ATOMS: atom_id res chain seq x y z
N MET A 1 8.79 -8.63 17.72
CA MET A 1 9.28 -7.65 16.72
C MET A 1 10.26 -8.30 15.74
N PHE A 2 11.39 -8.85 16.19
CA PHE A 2 12.35 -9.54 15.31
C PHE A 2 11.77 -10.72 14.51
N THR A 3 10.83 -11.48 15.08
CA THR A 3 10.16 -12.58 14.38
C THR A 3 9.41 -12.10 13.14
N VAL A 4 8.71 -10.96 13.23
CA VAL A 4 7.99 -10.37 12.09
C VAL A 4 8.96 -9.94 10.99
N ILE A 5 10.09 -9.35 11.39
CA ILE A 5 11.16 -8.95 10.48
C ILE A 5 11.76 -10.17 9.78
N LEU A 6 12.04 -11.26 10.51
CA LEU A 6 12.53 -12.52 9.94
C LEU A 6 11.53 -13.13 8.94
N PHE A 7 10.24 -13.12 9.26
CA PHE A 7 9.19 -13.56 8.34
C PHE A 7 9.12 -12.69 7.06
N LEU A 8 9.31 -11.37 7.19
CA LEU A 8 9.36 -10.47 6.03
C LEU A 8 10.56 -10.81 5.12
N PHE A 9 11.75 -10.98 5.70
CA PHE A 9 12.95 -11.36 4.95
C PHE A 9 12.80 -12.75 4.30
N ALA A 10 12.24 -13.72 5.02
CA ALA A 10 11.95 -15.05 4.49
C ALA A 10 10.95 -14.97 3.33
N GLY A 11 9.92 -14.13 3.42
CA GLY A 11 8.95 -13.90 2.35
C GLY A 11 9.58 -13.29 1.09
N ILE A 12 10.49 -12.32 1.25
CA ILE A 12 11.24 -11.74 0.12
C ILE A 12 12.16 -12.77 -0.53
N ALA A 13 12.87 -13.57 0.28
CA ALA A 13 13.76 -14.62 -0.22
C ALA A 13 12.96 -15.70 -0.97
N ALA A 14 11.85 -16.16 -0.39
CA ALA A 14 10.94 -17.13 -1.01
C ALA A 14 10.33 -16.58 -2.31
N GLY A 15 9.85 -15.33 -2.30
CA GLY A 15 9.30 -14.66 -3.49
C GLY A 15 10.34 -14.50 -4.61
N ARG A 16 11.60 -14.23 -4.26
CA ARG A 16 12.69 -14.14 -5.23
C ARG A 16 13.09 -15.49 -5.82
N LEU A 17 13.06 -16.55 -5.02
CA LEU A 17 13.33 -17.93 -5.47
C LEU A 17 12.21 -18.46 -6.39
N LEU A 18 10.95 -18.12 -6.09
CA LEU A 18 9.80 -18.51 -6.91
C LEU A 18 9.60 -17.64 -8.17
N ARG A 19 10.26 -16.48 -8.28
CA ARG A 19 10.12 -15.56 -9.42
C ARG A 19 10.51 -16.17 -10.77
N ASN A 20 11.33 -17.21 -10.79
CA ASN A 20 11.82 -17.85 -12.02
C ASN A 20 10.86 -18.93 -12.57
N ARG A 21 9.72 -19.15 -11.90
CA ARG A 21 8.62 -19.97 -12.41
C ARG A 21 7.48 -18.99 -12.68
N ASP A 22 7.02 -18.88 -13.93
CA ASP A 22 5.85 -18.07 -14.29
C ASP A 22 4.58 -18.67 -13.67
N CYS A 23 4.45 -18.50 -12.36
CA CYS A 23 3.34 -19.01 -11.57
C CYS A 23 2.16 -18.06 -11.71
N GLY A 24 1.50 -18.05 -12.87
CA GLY A 24 0.23 -17.35 -13.07
C GLY A 24 -0.85 -17.73 -12.05
N TRP A 25 -0.69 -18.89 -11.40
CA TRP A 25 -1.53 -19.33 -10.28
C TRP A 25 -1.35 -18.47 -9.01
N VAL A 26 -0.15 -17.96 -8.74
CA VAL A 26 0.13 -17.11 -7.56
C VAL A 26 -0.64 -15.81 -7.66
N SER A 27 -0.75 -15.22 -8.85
CA SER A 27 -1.56 -14.02 -9.07
C SER A 27 -3.05 -14.26 -8.78
N LYS A 28 -3.55 -15.45 -9.11
CA LYS A 28 -4.96 -15.81 -8.85
C LYS A 28 -5.19 -16.06 -7.36
N LEU A 29 -4.23 -16.72 -6.71
CA LEU A 29 -4.26 -16.98 -5.27
C LEU A 29 -4.21 -15.69 -4.46
N THR A 30 -3.31 -14.75 -4.78
CA THR A 30 -3.23 -13.46 -4.08
C THR A 30 -4.50 -12.65 -4.26
N THR A 31 -5.10 -12.64 -5.45
CA THR A 31 -6.38 -11.95 -5.69
C THR A 31 -7.49 -12.53 -4.81
N ILE A 32 -7.63 -13.85 -4.76
CA ILE A 32 -8.62 -14.53 -3.89
C ILE A 32 -8.35 -14.21 -2.42
N LEU A 33 -7.08 -14.22 -2.01
CA LEU A 33 -6.68 -13.94 -0.63
C LEU A 33 -6.98 -12.49 -0.23
N ILE A 34 -6.71 -11.52 -1.12
CA ILE A 34 -7.05 -10.10 -0.90
C ILE A 34 -8.57 -9.96 -0.75
N TRP A 35 -9.35 -10.60 -1.63
CA TRP A 35 -10.81 -10.58 -1.53
C TRP A 35 -11.31 -11.14 -0.20
N SER A 36 -10.77 -12.29 0.21
CA SER A 36 -11.13 -12.92 1.50
C SER A 36 -10.74 -12.05 2.68
N LEU A 37 -9.54 -11.46 2.66
CA LEU A 37 -9.06 -10.58 3.72
C LEU A 37 -9.88 -9.29 3.80
N LEU A 38 -10.23 -8.71 2.65
CA LEU A 38 -11.05 -7.50 2.58
C LEU A 38 -12.47 -7.77 3.07
N PHE A 39 -13.03 -8.93 2.75
CA PHE A 39 -14.33 -9.37 3.26
C PHE A 39 -14.29 -9.53 4.78
N LEU A 40 -13.27 -10.24 5.30
CA LEU A 40 -13.11 -10.47 6.74
C LEU A 40 -12.93 -9.15 7.49
N LEU A 41 -12.12 -8.24 6.95
CA LEU A 41 -11.92 -6.88 7.48
C LEU A 41 -13.25 -6.10 7.51
N GLY A 42 -14.03 -6.18 6.43
CA GLY A 42 -15.34 -5.52 6.36
C GLY A 42 -16.32 -6.03 7.41
N VAL A 43 -16.33 -7.34 7.68
CA VAL A 43 -17.16 -7.94 8.74
C VAL A 43 -16.69 -7.52 10.13
N GLU A 44 -15.38 -7.55 10.39
CA GLU A 44 -14.78 -7.18 11.68
C GLU A 44 -15.05 -5.71 12.02
N VAL A 45 -14.89 -4.82 11.04
CA VAL A 45 -15.14 -3.37 11.18
C VAL A 45 -16.64 -3.08 11.25
N GLY A 46 -17.47 -3.79 10.48
CA GLY A 46 -18.93 -3.60 10.43
C GLY A 46 -19.70 -4.16 11.64
N GLY A 47 -19.13 -5.12 12.37
CA GLY A 47 -19.75 -5.68 13.59
C GLY A 47 -19.58 -4.80 14.84
N ASN A 48 -18.63 -3.85 14.83
CA ASN A 48 -18.27 -3.08 16.01
C ASN A 48 -18.88 -1.66 15.99
N ARG A 49 -19.95 -1.46 16.78
CA ARG A 49 -20.65 -0.15 16.88
C ARG A 49 -19.73 1.00 17.31
N THR A 50 -18.67 0.72 18.07
CA THR A 50 -17.65 1.71 18.47
C THR A 50 -16.79 2.17 17.29
N ILE A 51 -16.46 1.25 16.36
CA ILE A 51 -15.71 1.59 15.15
C ILE A 51 -16.62 2.30 14.15
N ILE A 52 -17.89 1.89 14.02
CA ILE A 52 -18.87 2.55 13.14
C ILE A 52 -19.20 3.99 13.55
N SER A 53 -19.30 4.26 14.85
CA SER A 53 -19.53 5.62 15.34
C SER A 53 -18.32 6.53 15.18
N SER A 54 -17.11 5.97 15.19
CA SER A 54 -15.85 6.70 15.02
C SER A 54 -15.36 6.74 13.56
N LEU A 55 -15.90 5.87 12.70
CA LEU A 55 -15.59 5.76 11.27
C LEU A 55 -15.74 7.08 10.50
N PRO A 56 -16.75 7.95 10.77
CA PRO A 56 -16.83 9.27 10.14
C PRO A 56 -15.65 10.17 10.51
N SER A 57 -15.24 10.19 11.79
CA SER A 57 -14.07 10.96 12.24
C SER A 57 -12.75 10.39 11.73
N LEU A 58 -12.52 9.07 11.87
CA LEU A 58 -11.31 8.42 11.38
C LEU A 58 -11.22 8.49 9.85
N GLY A 59 -12.36 8.40 9.16
CA GLY A 59 -12.46 8.51 7.71
C GLY A 59 -12.10 9.91 7.22
N LEU A 60 -12.57 10.97 7.90
CA LEU A 60 -12.19 12.34 7.57
C LEU A 60 -10.70 12.61 7.81
N ASP A 61 -10.16 12.17 8.94
CA ASP A 61 -8.72 12.29 9.23
C ASP A 61 -7.88 11.53 8.19
N ALA A 62 -8.25 10.29 7.89
CA ALA A 62 -7.57 9.48 6.88
C ALA A 62 -7.66 10.11 5.48
N LEU A 63 -8.81 10.67 5.11
CA LEU A 63 -9.01 11.36 3.83
C LEU A 63 -8.14 12.62 3.74
N LEU A 64 -8.09 13.42 4.80
CA LEU A 64 -7.24 14.61 4.84
C LEU A 64 -5.76 14.22 4.71
N ILE A 65 -5.30 13.22 5.46
CA ILE A 65 -3.92 12.71 5.38
C ILE A 65 -3.62 12.16 3.98
N ALA A 66 -4.55 11.41 3.37
CA ALA A 66 -4.38 10.86 2.04
C ALA A 66 -4.25 11.96 0.98
N VAL A 67 -5.13 12.97 1.01
CA VAL A 67 -5.08 14.10 0.06
C VAL A 67 -3.78 14.90 0.23
N LEU A 68 -3.39 15.21 1.47
CA LEU A 68 -2.14 15.92 1.73
C LEU A 68 -0.92 15.10 1.30
N SER A 69 -0.92 13.78 1.52
CA SER A 69 0.16 12.88 1.13
C SER A 69 0.28 12.75 -0.40
N LEU A 70 -0.86 12.62 -1.09
CA LEU A 70 -0.91 12.57 -2.55
C LEU A 70 -0.46 13.91 -3.16
N ALA A 71 -0.96 15.03 -2.64
CA ALA A 71 -0.56 16.35 -3.08
C ALA A 71 0.95 16.56 -2.85
N GLY A 72 1.47 16.20 -1.68
CA GLY A 72 2.90 16.27 -1.37
C GLY A 72 3.74 15.43 -2.34
N SER A 73 3.38 14.17 -2.57
CA SER A 73 4.09 13.28 -3.50
C SER A 73 4.10 13.83 -4.93
N CYS A 74 2.95 14.32 -5.43
CA CYS A 74 2.84 14.94 -6.74
C CYS A 74 3.66 16.23 -6.85
N LEU A 75 3.64 17.09 -5.82
CA LEU A 75 4.42 18.32 -5.79
C LEU A 75 5.93 18.04 -5.82
N PHE A 76 6.41 17.08 -5.04
CA PHE A 76 7.82 16.68 -5.05
C PHE A 76 8.23 16.06 -6.39
N ALA A 77 7.39 15.20 -6.97
CA ALA A 77 7.64 14.65 -8.30
C ALA A 77 7.73 15.75 -9.37
N TRP A 78 6.84 16.75 -9.29
CA TRP A 78 6.85 17.91 -10.20
C TRP A 78 8.08 18.79 -10.01
N LEU A 79 8.49 19.04 -8.76
CA LEU A 79 9.68 19.83 -8.43
C LEU A 79 10.96 19.14 -8.91
N LEU A 80 11.05 17.82 -8.73
CA LEU A 80 12.14 16.99 -9.26
C LEU A 80 12.21 17.06 -10.79
N TRP A 81 11.05 16.93 -11.47
CA TRP A 81 10.98 17.05 -12.93
C TRP A 81 11.42 18.43 -13.41
N ARG A 82 11.03 19.50 -12.71
CA ARG A 82 11.41 20.87 -13.04
C ARG A 82 12.91 21.12 -12.83
N HIS A 83 13.48 20.61 -11.74
CA HIS A 83 14.93 20.69 -11.47
C HIS A 83 15.73 19.97 -12.56
N LEU A 84 15.34 18.75 -12.92
CA LEU A 84 16.02 17.97 -13.96
C LEU A 84 15.90 18.61 -15.35
N LYS A 85 14.73 19.20 -15.69
CA LYS A 85 14.53 19.93 -16.96
C LYS A 85 15.33 21.23 -17.04
N SER A 86 15.61 21.88 -15.90
CA SER A 86 16.46 23.07 -15.84
C SER A 86 17.94 22.75 -16.06
N GLU A 87 18.37 21.55 -15.67
CA GLU A 87 19.76 21.10 -15.76
C GLU A 87 20.10 20.69 -17.20
N LYS A 88 19.18 19.99 -17.89
CA LYS A 88 19.30 19.61 -19.31
C LYS A 88 19.31 20.79 -20.30
N ARG A 89 19.07 22.03 -19.85
CA ARG A 89 19.11 23.25 -20.68
C ARG A 89 20.41 24.05 -20.49
N ARG A 90 21.34 23.58 -19.64
CA ARG A 90 22.68 24.17 -19.42
C ARG A 90 23.84 23.38 -20.04
N THR A 91 23.59 22.18 -20.55
CA THR A 91 24.52 21.40 -21.39
C THR A 91 24.12 21.54 -22.85
#